data_AF-A0A182R1R8-F1
#
_entry.id   AF-A0A182R1R8-F1
#
_cell.length_a   1.000
_cell.length_b   1.000
_cell.length_c   1.000
_cell.angle_alpha   90.00
_cell.angle_beta   90.00
_cell.angle_gamma   90.00
#
_symmetry.space_group_name_H-M   'P 1'
#
loop_
_entity.id
_entity.type
_entity.pdbx_description
1 polymer ?
#
loop_
_entity_poly.entity_id
_entity_poly.type
_entity_poly.pdbx_seq_one_letter_code
_entity_poly.pdbx_strand_id
1 'polypeptide(L)'
;MDDDYTSVEDYLSNEVYLTHTNDYEDHLSNTSYSEVIGQDPVELIFLYVFNTVIVASGIVLNLVLIKGIVGAKSSGALLFVLQIALVDVLTLLVSNWEMYYKLRQTWIFSTEHCTLYSGLESFTSVAIVYFIVGLNFHSISSYNLAVDLAKNALTTQDAESATESLTEENSYEVATDTISQKRSLTIDYRYKKRRICVRFPILLVWFIAASESLPLFLFADITAITPTSGAGQQPKQYCTELTSSMVNHNIVSFMVIVIRIILPTVALVITLIQAVIKFYRGKHFTQPDEIEENVAFSLKVSIFLSLSYAIFSIQRLFGSVLQEMLLQPNIVPKYPVFSPFVGISLTVLHYSASFIRPLVIIVMCKQKNNNVDIIFTCHTRSGQDGTD
;
A
#
# COMPACT_ATOMS: atom_id res chain seq x y z
N MET A 1 -4.50 -30.15 55.98
CA MET A 1 -3.21 -30.06 56.69
C MET A 1 -2.14 -30.51 55.71
N ASP A 2 -2.05 -29.86 54.55
CA ASP A 2 -1.68 -28.44 54.29
C ASP A 2 -0.15 -28.36 54.17
N ASP A 3 0.45 -27.75 53.17
CA ASP A 3 0.12 -27.53 51.76
C ASP A 3 1.46 -27.10 51.17
N ASP A 4 1.86 -27.73 50.06
CA ASP A 4 3.03 -27.36 49.26
C ASP A 4 2.73 -26.05 48.53
N TYR A 5 3.47 -24.98 48.85
CA TYR A 5 3.54 -23.77 48.04
C TYR A 5 5.00 -23.32 47.95
N THR A 6 5.76 -23.92 47.03
CA THR A 6 6.91 -23.25 46.42
C THR A 6 6.37 -22.27 45.37
N SER A 7 6.39 -20.99 45.70
CA SER A 7 5.96 -19.89 44.82
C SER A 7 6.83 -19.80 43.58
N VAL A 8 6.18 -19.72 42.42
CA VAL A 8 6.73 -19.56 41.06
C VAL A 8 7.43 -18.20 40.86
N GLU A 9 7.47 -17.34 41.88
CA GLU A 9 7.94 -15.95 41.79
C GLU A 9 9.47 -15.80 41.97
N ASP A 10 10.18 -16.79 42.53
CA ASP A 10 11.65 -16.72 42.71
C ASP A 10 12.47 -17.08 41.46
N TYR A 11 11.85 -17.66 40.43
CA TYR A 11 12.54 -17.96 39.17
C TYR A 11 12.53 -16.80 38.16
N LEU A 12 11.84 -15.69 38.46
CA LEU A 12 11.76 -14.53 37.56
C LEU A 12 12.68 -13.36 37.95
N SER A 13 13.52 -13.49 38.98
CA SER A 13 14.35 -12.37 39.47
C SER A 13 15.85 -12.49 39.20
N ASN A 14 16.34 -13.48 38.44
CA ASN A 14 17.79 -13.76 38.42
C ASN A 14 18.46 -13.98 37.04
N GLU A 15 18.02 -13.28 36.00
CA GLU A 15 18.86 -13.05 34.80
C GLU A 15 18.79 -11.59 34.32
N VAL A 16 19.12 -10.66 35.22
CA VAL A 16 19.65 -9.35 34.83
C VAL A 16 21.16 -9.54 34.62
N TYR A 17 21.58 -9.82 33.39
CA TYR A 17 23.00 -9.71 33.06
C TYR A 17 23.39 -8.24 33.01
N LEU A 18 23.89 -7.79 34.15
CA LEU A 18 24.86 -6.71 34.29
C LEU A 18 26.07 -7.00 33.37
N THR A 19 26.14 -6.33 32.23
CA THR A 19 27.44 -6.04 31.61
C THR A 19 27.97 -4.77 32.23
N HIS A 20 28.98 -4.97 33.08
CA HIS A 20 29.83 -3.96 33.70
C HIS A 20 30.24 -2.87 32.69
N THR A 21 29.65 -1.68 32.78
CA THR A 21 30.26 -0.44 32.30
C THR A 21 31.36 -0.07 33.29
N ASN A 22 32.60 -0.40 32.95
CA ASN A 22 33.74 0.15 33.66
C ASN A 22 33.85 1.64 33.31
N ASP A 23 33.68 2.46 34.35
CA ASP A 23 34.16 3.83 34.44
C ASP A 23 35.61 3.91 33.94
N TYR A 24 35.78 4.53 32.77
CA TYR A 24 36.97 5.27 32.37
C TYR A 24 36.54 6.33 31.34
N GLU A 25 35.63 7.22 31.74
CA GLU A 25 35.63 8.58 31.22
C GLU A 25 36.62 9.38 32.06
N ASP A 26 37.81 9.67 31.53
CA ASP A 26 38.23 11.06 31.36
C ASP A 26 39.53 11.15 30.56
N HIS A 27 39.61 12.19 29.72
CA HIS A 27 40.77 12.63 28.94
C HIS A 27 41.13 11.86 27.66
N LEU A 28 40.34 12.07 26.60
CA LEU A 28 40.88 12.46 25.28
C LEU A 28 39.77 13.04 24.40
N SER A 29 39.39 14.27 24.74
CA SER A 29 38.80 15.20 23.78
C SER A 29 39.84 15.47 22.68
N ASN A 30 39.90 14.59 21.68
CA ASN A 30 40.50 14.92 20.39
C ASN A 30 39.38 14.92 19.37
N THR A 31 38.89 16.14 19.15
CA THR A 31 38.15 16.59 18.00
C THR A 31 38.89 16.18 16.73
N SER A 32 38.67 14.95 16.25
CA SER A 32 39.00 14.53 14.90
C SER A 32 37.71 14.29 14.12
N TYR A 33 36.95 15.38 13.94
CA TYR A 33 36.22 15.57 12.70
C TYR A 33 37.23 15.63 11.56
N SER A 34 37.59 14.48 11.00
CA SER A 34 38.19 14.35 9.66
C SER A 34 38.34 12.87 9.32
N GLU A 35 37.32 12.33 8.67
CA GLU A 35 37.53 11.74 7.36
C GLU A 35 36.20 11.86 6.61
N VAL A 36 36.10 12.94 5.83
CA VAL A 36 35.18 12.97 4.70
C VAL A 36 35.56 11.78 3.83
N ILE A 37 34.84 10.66 4.00
CA ILE A 37 34.89 9.50 3.13
C ILE A 37 34.78 10.07 1.72
N GLY A 38 35.88 10.01 0.96
CA GLY A 38 35.95 10.49 -0.40
C GLY A 38 34.70 10.01 -1.14
N GLN A 39 33.78 10.93 -1.41
CA GLN A 39 32.60 10.63 -2.20
C GLN A 39 33.13 10.32 -3.59
N ASP A 40 32.99 9.08 -4.03
CA ASP A 40 33.17 8.78 -5.44
C ASP A 40 32.18 9.69 -6.19
N PRO A 41 32.66 10.59 -7.07
CA PRO A 41 31.79 11.51 -7.79
C PRO A 41 30.69 10.77 -8.56
N VAL A 42 30.92 9.52 -8.96
CA VAL A 42 29.93 8.69 -9.65
C VAL A 42 28.76 8.32 -8.73
N GLU A 43 29.02 7.96 -7.46
CA GLU A 43 27.98 7.65 -6.47
C GLU A 43 27.11 8.88 -6.19
N LEU A 44 27.73 10.06 -6.08
CA LEU A 44 27.03 11.32 -5.84
C LEU A 44 26.15 11.72 -7.02
N ILE A 45 26.67 11.61 -8.25
CA ILE A 45 25.90 11.88 -9.47
C ILE A 45 24.70 10.92 -9.56
N PHE A 46 24.93 9.63 -9.31
CA PHE A 46 23.87 8.63 -9.38
C PHE A 46 22.76 8.91 -8.36
N LEU A 47 23.12 9.22 -7.12
CA LEU A 47 22.17 9.56 -6.07
C LEU A 47 21.39 10.82 -6.39
N TYR A 48 22.04 11.83 -6.98
CA TYR A 48 21.39 13.06 -7.42
C TYR A 48 20.39 12.80 -8.55
N VAL A 49 20.76 11.99 -9.55
CA VAL A 49 19.87 11.59 -10.65
C VAL A 49 18.67 10.79 -10.10
N PHE A 50 18.90 9.83 -9.21
CA PHE A 50 17.84 9.08 -8.55
C PHE A 50 16.88 10.00 -7.79
N ASN A 51 17.40 10.92 -6.98
CA ASN A 51 16.60 11.85 -6.19
C ASN A 51 15.79 12.81 -7.07
N THR A 52 16.40 13.38 -8.11
CA THR A 52 15.71 14.35 -8.97
C THR A 52 14.70 13.67 -9.89
N VAL A 53 15.09 12.58 -10.55
CA VAL A 53 14.27 11.92 -11.57
C VAL A 53 13.21 11.03 -10.96
N ILE A 54 13.49 10.28 -9.91
CA ILE A 54 12.53 9.31 -9.35
C ILE A 54 11.82 9.89 -8.13
N VAL A 55 12.57 10.38 -7.14
CA VAL A 55 11.98 10.82 -5.86
C VAL A 55 11.19 12.12 -6.04
N ALA A 56 11.83 13.20 -6.49
CA ALA A 56 11.20 14.52 -6.60
C ALA A 56 10.07 14.51 -7.63
N SER A 57 10.31 13.99 -8.83
CA SER A 57 9.26 13.94 -9.86
C SER A 57 8.11 13.00 -9.46
N GLY A 58 8.40 11.87 -8.82
CA GLY A 58 7.40 10.93 -8.32
C GLY A 58 6.53 11.53 -7.22
N ILE A 59 7.12 12.28 -6.28
CA ILE A 59 6.37 13.02 -5.26
C ILE A 59 5.45 14.04 -5.93
N VAL A 60 5.96 14.84 -6.86
CA VAL A 60 5.15 15.83 -7.58
C VAL A 60 3.98 15.18 -8.33
N LEU A 61 4.21 14.07 -9.03
CA LEU A 61 3.17 13.33 -9.74
C LEU A 61 2.10 12.77 -8.80
N ASN A 62 2.50 12.19 -7.67
CA ASN A 62 1.55 11.69 -6.66
C ASN A 62 0.74 12.84 -6.04
N LEU A 63 1.36 13.98 -5.75
CA LEU A 63 0.65 15.17 -5.24
C LEU A 63 -0.35 15.74 -6.25
N VAL A 64 0.02 15.78 -7.54
CA VAL A 64 -0.90 16.17 -8.62
C VAL A 64 -2.09 15.19 -8.70
N LEU A 65 -1.82 13.89 -8.61
CA LEU A 65 -2.87 12.86 -8.59
C LEU A 65 -3.80 13.03 -7.38
N ILE A 66 -3.24 13.17 -6.17
CA ILE A 66 -4.00 13.42 -4.93
C ILE A 66 -4.89 14.65 -5.09
N LYS A 67 -4.32 15.77 -5.54
CA LYS A 67 -5.06 17.02 -5.74
C LYS A 67 -6.21 16.85 -6.73
N GLY A 68 -5.98 16.16 -7.85
CA GLY A 68 -7.02 15.88 -8.85
C GLY A 68 -8.16 15.05 -8.26
N ILE A 69 -7.84 13.96 -7.55
CA ILE A 69 -8.82 13.05 -6.95
C ILE A 69 -9.66 13.73 -5.87
N VAL A 70 -9.04 14.55 -5.01
CA VAL A 70 -9.72 15.33 -3.97
C VAL A 70 -10.60 16.41 -4.60
N GLY A 71 -10.10 17.12 -5.61
CA GLY A 71 -10.85 18.15 -6.32
C GLY A 71 -12.10 17.62 -7.03
N ALA A 72 -12.04 16.40 -7.55
CA ALA A 72 -13.16 15.74 -8.21
C ALA A 72 -14.24 15.17 -7.27
N LYS A 73 -14.08 15.30 -5.93
CA LYS A 73 -14.96 14.68 -4.90
C LYS A 73 -15.26 13.20 -5.19
N SER A 74 -14.25 12.49 -5.68
CA SER A 74 -14.38 11.13 -6.17
C SER A 74 -14.77 10.13 -5.08
N SER A 75 -15.39 9.02 -5.49
CA SER A 75 -15.80 7.93 -4.58
C SER A 75 -15.42 6.56 -5.14
N GLY A 76 -15.52 5.51 -4.32
CA GLY A 76 -15.22 4.14 -4.75
C GLY A 76 -13.72 3.88 -4.98
N ALA A 77 -13.36 3.39 -6.16
CA ALA A 77 -12.01 2.99 -6.55
C ALA A 77 -10.98 4.11 -6.44
N LEU A 78 -11.37 5.33 -6.76
CA LEU A 78 -10.47 6.49 -6.69
C LEU A 78 -10.05 6.82 -5.25
N LEU A 79 -10.81 6.41 -4.23
CA LEU A 79 -10.38 6.53 -2.84
C LEU A 79 -9.27 5.54 -2.49
N PHE A 80 -9.27 4.32 -3.06
CA PHE A 80 -8.12 3.42 -2.93
C PHE A 80 -6.89 3.98 -3.65
N VAL A 81 -7.08 4.53 -4.86
CA VAL A 81 -5.99 5.21 -5.60
C VAL A 81 -5.41 6.37 -4.80
N LEU A 82 -6.26 7.15 -4.11
CA LEU A 82 -5.81 8.20 -3.19
C LEU A 82 -4.90 7.65 -2.09
N GLN A 83 -5.29 6.55 -1.43
CA GLN A 83 -4.46 5.95 -0.38
C GLN A 83 -3.13 5.44 -0.95
N ILE A 84 -3.16 4.78 -2.10
CA ILE A 84 -1.96 4.30 -2.79
C ILE A 84 -1.01 5.47 -3.10
N ALA A 85 -1.52 6.59 -3.59
CA ALA A 85 -0.71 7.78 -3.87
C ALA A 85 -0.06 8.37 -2.60
N LEU A 86 -0.77 8.36 -1.47
CA LEU A 86 -0.19 8.77 -0.18
C LEU A 86 0.93 7.83 0.27
N VAL A 87 0.72 6.52 0.14
CA VAL A 87 1.74 5.51 0.47
C VAL A 87 2.94 5.62 -0.47
N ASP A 88 2.73 5.93 -1.76
CA ASP A 88 3.81 6.14 -2.72
C ASP A 88 4.68 7.36 -2.37
N VAL A 89 4.09 8.45 -1.88
CA VAL A 89 4.87 9.60 -1.37
C VAL A 89 5.75 9.17 -0.19
N LEU A 90 5.18 8.45 0.79
CA LEU A 90 5.94 7.94 1.94
C LEU A 90 7.05 6.98 1.48
N THR A 91 6.76 6.10 0.52
CA THR A 91 7.72 5.14 -0.03
C THR A 91 8.90 5.84 -0.70
N LEU A 92 8.64 6.91 -1.47
CA LEU A 92 9.69 7.71 -2.10
C LEU A 92 10.54 8.47 -1.07
N LEU A 93 9.96 8.94 0.02
CA LEU A 93 10.74 9.57 1.11
C LEU A 93 11.67 8.54 1.79
N VAL A 94 11.15 7.35 2.09
CA VAL A 94 11.90 6.24 2.71
C VAL A 94 13.03 5.74 1.80
N SER A 95 12.84 5.81 0.47
CA SER A 95 13.81 5.33 -0.52
C SER A 95 15.20 5.95 -0.39
N ASN A 96 15.29 7.17 0.15
CA ASN A 96 16.56 7.85 0.37
C ASN A 96 17.45 7.08 1.34
N TRP A 97 16.92 6.67 2.49
CA TRP A 97 17.70 5.90 3.47
C TRP A 97 18.21 4.59 2.87
N GLU A 98 17.35 3.86 2.14
CA GLU A 98 17.74 2.61 1.49
C GLU A 98 18.84 2.84 0.44
N MET A 99 18.69 3.86 -0.42
CA MET A 99 19.65 4.13 -1.46
C MET A 99 21.02 4.52 -0.88
N TYR A 100 21.04 5.38 0.15
CA TYR A 100 22.27 5.73 0.86
C TYR A 100 22.94 4.50 1.48
N TYR A 101 22.15 3.65 2.14
CA TYR A 101 22.63 2.41 2.75
C TYR A 101 23.21 1.44 1.71
N LYS A 102 22.56 1.30 0.55
CA LYS A 102 23.02 0.43 -0.55
C LYS A 102 24.26 0.95 -1.27
N LEU A 103 24.43 2.27 -1.40
CA LEU A 103 25.63 2.86 -1.97
C LEU A 103 26.82 2.70 -1.01
N ARG A 104 26.64 3.08 0.25
CA ARG A 104 27.72 3.07 1.24
C ARG A 104 28.03 1.68 1.82
N GLN A 105 27.14 0.70 1.65
CA GLN A 105 27.26 -0.66 2.19
C GLN A 105 27.42 -0.72 3.72
N THR A 106 27.06 0.36 4.40
CA THR A 106 27.04 0.52 5.86
C THR A 106 25.97 1.55 6.22
N TRP A 107 25.35 1.36 7.37
CA TRP A 107 24.46 2.35 7.96
C TRP A 107 25.29 3.47 8.57
N ILE A 108 24.95 4.72 8.30
CA ILE A 108 25.68 5.91 8.79
C ILE A 108 24.78 6.86 9.58
N PHE A 109 23.47 6.61 9.57
CA PHE A 109 22.50 7.45 10.24
C PHE A 109 22.35 7.01 11.70
N SER A 110 21.76 7.87 12.53
CA SER A 110 21.49 7.56 13.93
C SER A 110 20.47 6.44 14.10
N THR A 111 20.34 5.92 15.32
CA THR A 111 19.37 4.88 15.67
C THR A 111 17.92 5.30 15.41
N GLU A 112 17.58 6.58 15.60
CA GLU A 112 16.23 7.09 15.29
C GLU A 112 15.91 6.97 13.79
N HIS A 113 16.90 7.16 12.92
CA HIS A 113 16.71 6.95 11.49
C HIS A 113 16.58 5.47 11.13
N CYS A 114 17.27 4.57 11.84
CA CYS A 114 17.15 3.12 11.62
C CYS A 114 15.75 2.63 11.99
N THR A 115 15.23 3.04 13.15
CA THR A 115 13.87 2.70 13.60
C THR A 115 12.81 3.23 12.64
N LEU A 116 12.90 4.51 12.25
CA LEU A 116 11.99 5.12 11.27
C LEU A 116 12.05 4.41 9.92
N TYR A 117 13.25 4.14 9.42
CA TYR A 117 13.44 3.46 8.15
C TYR A 117 12.81 2.06 8.17
N SER A 118 13.14 1.25 9.18
CA SER A 118 12.68 -0.14 9.26
C SER A 118 11.15 -0.22 9.36
N GLY A 119 10.56 0.58 10.26
CA GLY A 119 9.12 0.61 10.45
C GLY A 119 8.35 1.18 9.25
N LEU A 120 8.79 2.31 8.69
CA LEU A 120 8.11 2.92 7.54
C LEU A 120 8.22 2.07 6.28
N GLU A 121 9.35 1.40 6.06
CA GLU A 121 9.53 0.50 4.91
C GLU A 121 8.57 -0.69 4.97
N SER A 122 8.39 -1.32 6.13
CA SER A 122 7.41 -2.40 6.26
C SER A 122 5.99 -1.88 6.14
N PHE A 123 5.69 -0.77 6.82
CA PHE A 123 4.38 -0.13 6.78
C PHE A 123 3.93 0.18 5.36
N THR A 124 4.78 0.83 4.55
CA THR A 124 4.43 1.17 3.17
C THR A 124 4.35 -0.07 2.28
N SER A 125 5.25 -1.04 2.46
CA SER A 125 5.25 -2.31 1.73
C SER A 125 3.95 -3.11 1.96
N VAL A 126 3.44 -3.14 3.20
CA VAL A 126 2.18 -3.81 3.53
C VAL A 126 1.00 -2.99 3.05
N ALA A 127 0.96 -1.69 3.36
CA ALA A 127 -0.15 -0.82 2.96
C ALA A 127 -0.41 -0.87 1.44
N ILE A 128 0.65 -0.79 0.62
CA ILE A 128 0.50 -0.73 -0.84
C ILE A 128 -0.16 -2.00 -1.39
N VAL A 129 0.26 -3.19 -0.96
CA VAL A 129 -0.26 -4.45 -1.51
C VAL A 129 -1.69 -4.69 -1.05
N TYR A 130 -2.00 -4.40 0.21
CA TYR A 130 -3.36 -4.56 0.73
C TYR A 130 -4.33 -3.52 0.14
N PHE A 131 -3.88 -2.29 -0.16
CA PHE A 131 -4.71 -1.33 -0.91
C PHE A 131 -5.00 -1.79 -2.34
N ILE A 132 -4.02 -2.39 -3.03
CA ILE A 132 -4.24 -2.97 -4.36
C ILE A 132 -5.24 -4.13 -4.29
N VAL A 133 -5.08 -5.04 -3.32
CA VAL A 133 -6.04 -6.14 -3.09
C VAL A 133 -7.43 -5.59 -2.78
N GLY A 134 -7.54 -4.58 -1.92
CA GLY A 134 -8.80 -3.91 -1.60
C GLY A 134 -9.46 -3.27 -2.83
N LEU A 135 -8.68 -2.61 -3.68
CA LEU A 135 -9.13 -2.07 -4.96
C LEU A 135 -9.63 -3.17 -5.91
N ASN A 136 -8.95 -4.32 -5.95
CA ASN A 136 -9.39 -5.45 -6.77
C ASN A 136 -10.75 -5.97 -6.29
N PHE A 137 -10.91 -6.19 -4.99
CA PHE A 137 -12.20 -6.60 -4.42
C PHE A 137 -13.31 -5.59 -4.69
N HIS A 138 -13.02 -4.29 -4.53
CA HIS A 138 -13.96 -3.23 -4.86
C HIS A 138 -14.36 -3.28 -6.34
N SER A 139 -13.40 -3.31 -7.25
CA SER A 139 -13.65 -3.37 -8.71
C SER A 139 -14.46 -4.60 -9.12
N ILE A 140 -14.14 -5.75 -8.54
CA ILE A 140 -14.84 -7.02 -8.74
C ILE A 140 -16.29 -6.95 -8.25
N SER A 141 -16.49 -6.32 -7.09
CA SER A 141 -17.80 -6.15 -6.46
C SER A 141 -18.65 -5.14 -7.21
N SER A 142 -18.07 -4.00 -7.64
CA SER A 142 -18.73 -3.01 -8.50
C SER A 142 -19.19 -3.64 -9.82
N TYR A 143 -18.35 -4.50 -10.43
CA TYR A 143 -18.76 -5.26 -11.61
C TYR A 143 -19.92 -6.23 -11.35
N ASN A 144 -19.88 -6.98 -10.24
CA ASN A 144 -20.96 -7.92 -9.91
C ASN A 144 -22.29 -7.19 -9.69
N LEU A 145 -22.24 -6.07 -8.97
CA LEU A 145 -23.38 -5.20 -8.78
C LEU A 145 -23.90 -4.69 -10.13
N ALA A 146 -23.00 -4.32 -11.05
CA ALA A 146 -23.39 -3.86 -12.37
C ALA A 146 -24.15 -4.89 -13.19
N VAL A 147 -23.63 -6.11 -13.21
CA VAL A 147 -24.27 -7.23 -13.91
C VAL A 147 -25.62 -7.57 -13.28
N ASP A 148 -25.70 -7.57 -11.95
CA ASP A 148 -26.95 -7.84 -11.23
C ASP A 148 -28.02 -6.78 -11.51
N LEU A 149 -27.63 -5.50 -11.54
CA LEU A 149 -28.54 -4.41 -11.90
C LEU A 149 -29.06 -4.53 -13.33
N ALA A 150 -28.20 -4.83 -14.30
CA ALA A 150 -28.64 -4.99 -15.70
C ALA A 150 -29.54 -6.21 -15.91
N LYS A 151 -29.27 -7.34 -15.25
CA LYS A 151 -30.14 -8.53 -15.29
C LYS A 151 -31.52 -8.23 -14.73
N ASN A 152 -31.56 -7.50 -13.61
CA ASN A 152 -32.81 -7.10 -12.99
C ASN A 152 -33.58 -6.08 -13.85
N ALA A 153 -32.89 -5.18 -14.56
CA ALA A 153 -33.54 -4.25 -15.49
C ALA A 153 -34.25 -4.98 -16.64
N LEU A 154 -33.58 -5.98 -17.26
CA LEU A 154 -34.17 -6.78 -18.33
C LEU A 154 -35.40 -7.58 -17.86
N THR A 155 -35.32 -8.21 -16.70
CA THR A 155 -36.45 -8.99 -16.14
C THR A 155 -37.63 -8.13 -15.69
N THR A 156 -37.38 -6.88 -15.28
CA THR A 156 -38.47 -5.94 -14.91
C THR A 156 -39.16 -5.39 -16.16
N GLN A 157 -38.40 -5.10 -17.23
CA GLN A 157 -38.95 -4.65 -18.51
C GLN A 157 -39.81 -5.72 -19.18
N ASP A 158 -39.42 -7.00 -19.05
CA ASP A 158 -40.24 -8.13 -19.51
C ASP A 158 -41.54 -8.27 -18.70
N ALA A 159 -41.54 -7.96 -17.40
CA ALA A 159 -42.73 -8.00 -16.55
C ALA A 159 -43.69 -6.81 -16.79
N GLU A 160 -43.16 -5.61 -17.06
CA GLU A 160 -43.96 -4.43 -17.43
C GLU A 160 -44.57 -4.58 -18.83
N SER A 161 -43.83 -5.15 -19.81
CA SER A 161 -44.39 -5.42 -21.14
C SER A 161 -45.42 -6.58 -21.15
N ALA A 162 -45.28 -7.56 -20.26
CA ALA A 162 -46.27 -8.62 -20.07
C ALA A 162 -47.52 -8.15 -19.31
N THR A 163 -47.43 -7.06 -18.55
CA THR A 163 -48.61 -6.46 -17.89
C THR A 163 -49.33 -5.44 -18.78
N GLU A 164 -48.61 -4.72 -19.66
CA GLU A 164 -49.25 -3.86 -20.67
C GLU A 164 -49.97 -4.65 -21.78
N SER A 165 -49.56 -5.89 -22.07
CA SER A 165 -50.21 -6.75 -23.07
C SER A 165 -51.40 -7.58 -22.54
N LEU A 166 -51.70 -7.50 -21.24
CA LEU A 166 -52.86 -8.16 -20.61
C LEU A 166 -53.91 -7.17 -20.06
N THR A 167 -53.74 -5.87 -20.30
CA THR A 167 -54.74 -4.85 -19.97
C THR A 167 -55.20 -4.09 -21.22
N GLU A 168 -55.54 -4.85 -22.27
CA GLU A 168 -56.50 -4.40 -23.28
C GLU A 168 -57.91 -4.69 -22.71
N GLU A 169 -58.79 -3.69 -22.75
CA GLU A 169 -60.22 -3.75 -22.40
C GLU A 169 -60.60 -4.04 -20.92
N ASN A 170 -60.69 -2.99 -20.09
CA ASN A 170 -61.84 -2.71 -19.20
C ASN A 170 -61.54 -1.56 -18.22
N SER A 171 -61.53 -0.32 -18.72
CA SER A 171 -61.68 0.85 -17.86
C SER A 171 -63.17 1.16 -17.70
N TYR A 172 -63.85 0.47 -16.77
CA TYR A 172 -65.09 0.98 -16.21
C TYR A 172 -64.73 2.13 -15.27
N GLU A 173 -65.12 3.35 -15.65
CA GLU A 173 -65.27 4.46 -14.72
C GLU A 173 -66.24 4.04 -13.62
N VAL A 174 -65.73 3.79 -12.42
CA VAL A 174 -66.53 3.80 -11.21
C VAL A 174 -66.01 4.95 -10.36
N ALA A 175 -66.66 6.10 -10.53
CA ALA A 175 -66.66 7.15 -9.54
C ALA A 175 -67.41 6.63 -8.31
N THR A 176 -66.69 6.25 -7.27
CA THR A 176 -67.22 6.28 -5.91
C THR A 176 -66.22 6.95 -4.99
N ASP A 177 -66.60 8.18 -4.64
CA ASP A 177 -66.15 8.85 -3.43
C ASP A 177 -66.23 7.92 -2.21
N THR A 178 -65.38 8.24 -1.24
CA THR A 178 -65.41 7.85 0.17
C THR A 178 -64.48 6.71 0.62
N ILE A 179 -63.46 7.14 1.38
CA ILE A 179 -62.95 6.47 2.58
C ILE A 179 -62.40 5.06 2.35
N SER A 180 -61.25 5.00 1.69
CA SER A 180 -60.21 4.07 2.12
C SER A 180 -58.88 4.71 1.85
N GLN A 181 -58.31 5.33 2.89
CA GLN A 181 -56.90 5.61 2.97
C GLN A 181 -56.16 4.26 3.03
N LYS A 182 -56.21 3.47 1.95
CA LYS A 182 -55.17 2.52 1.61
C LYS A 182 -53.94 3.38 1.37
N ARG A 183 -53.22 3.67 2.44
CA ARG A 183 -51.82 4.08 2.40
C ARG A 183 -51.14 2.95 1.63
N SER A 184 -51.01 3.10 0.31
CA SER A 184 -50.06 2.34 -0.47
C SER A 184 -48.73 2.71 0.14
N LEU A 185 -48.27 1.85 1.05
CA LEU A 185 -46.90 1.83 1.48
C LEU A 185 -46.18 1.25 0.26
N THR A 186 -45.97 2.10 -0.75
CA THR A 186 -44.96 1.89 -1.76
C THR A 186 -43.66 1.83 -0.96
N ILE A 187 -43.29 0.60 -0.57
CA ILE A 187 -41.94 0.29 -0.18
C ILE A 187 -41.14 0.71 -1.42
N ASP A 188 -40.54 1.89 -1.34
CA ASP A 188 -39.70 2.39 -2.40
C ASP A 188 -38.44 1.51 -2.42
N TYR A 189 -38.49 0.45 -3.23
CA TYR A 189 -37.35 -0.43 -3.48
C TYR A 189 -36.18 0.31 -4.17
N ARG A 190 -36.27 1.63 -4.40
CA ARG A 190 -35.15 2.50 -4.84
C ARG A 190 -34.00 2.60 -3.85
N TYR A 191 -34.09 2.07 -2.63
CA TYR A 191 -32.90 1.78 -1.82
C TYR A 191 -32.10 0.57 -2.36
N LYS A 192 -31.98 0.45 -3.68
CA LYS A 192 -31.01 -0.44 -4.33
C LYS A 192 -29.63 0.12 -4.01
N LYS A 193 -28.76 -0.69 -3.41
CA LYS A 193 -27.41 -0.31 -2.97
C LYS A 193 -26.55 0.07 -4.18
N ARG A 194 -26.64 1.32 -4.66
CA ARG A 194 -25.94 1.84 -5.86
C ARG A 194 -24.45 2.09 -5.65
N ARG A 195 -23.96 2.05 -4.40
CA ARG A 195 -22.55 2.27 -4.07
C ARG A 195 -22.06 1.27 -3.04
N ILE A 196 -20.82 0.83 -3.23
CA ILE A 196 -20.10 -0.01 -2.27
C ILE A 196 -19.28 0.92 -1.38
N CYS A 197 -19.47 0.83 -0.06
CA CYS A 197 -18.71 1.65 0.89
C CYS A 197 -17.27 1.14 1.00
N VAL A 198 -16.32 2.01 0.72
CA VAL A 198 -14.87 1.70 0.75
C VAL A 198 -14.16 2.18 2.02
N ARG A 199 -14.83 2.95 2.88
CA ARG A 199 -14.22 3.55 4.08
C ARG A 199 -13.73 2.50 5.06
N PHE A 200 -14.56 1.49 5.36
CA PHE A 200 -14.21 0.44 6.30
C PHE A 200 -13.03 -0.42 5.80
N PRO A 201 -13.04 -0.92 4.54
CA PRO A 201 -11.86 -1.59 3.97
C PRO A 201 -10.59 -0.75 4.04
N ILE A 202 -10.65 0.55 3.74
CA ILE A 202 -9.49 1.44 3.81
C ILE A 202 -8.94 1.54 5.24
N LEU A 203 -9.81 1.73 6.24
CA LEU A 203 -9.39 1.79 7.65
C LEU A 203 -8.77 0.46 8.11
N LEU A 204 -9.33 -0.67 7.66
CA LEU A 204 -8.81 -2.00 7.97
C LEU A 204 -7.39 -2.18 7.41
N VAL A 205 -7.13 -1.74 6.18
CA VAL A 205 -5.79 -1.82 5.57
C VAL A 205 -4.78 -0.99 6.37
N TRP A 206 -5.14 0.24 6.75
CA TRP A 206 -4.27 1.06 7.59
C TRP A 206 -3.98 0.41 8.94
N PHE A 207 -5.01 -0.18 9.57
CA PHE A 207 -4.86 -0.89 10.84
C PHE A 207 -3.90 -2.08 10.71
N ILE A 208 -4.06 -2.91 9.69
CA ILE A 208 -3.18 -4.06 9.43
C ILE A 208 -1.73 -3.58 9.22
N ALA A 209 -1.52 -2.59 8.36
CA ALA A 209 -0.18 -2.06 8.08
C ALA A 209 0.49 -1.46 9.33
N ALA A 210 -0.25 -0.71 10.15
CA ALA A 210 0.26 -0.15 11.40
C ALA A 210 0.58 -1.25 12.42
N SER A 211 -0.28 -2.27 12.53
CA SER A 211 -0.09 -3.37 13.47
C SER A 211 1.13 -4.24 13.13
N GLU A 212 1.35 -4.52 11.85
CA GLU A 212 2.46 -5.35 11.39
C GLU A 212 3.81 -4.64 11.50
N SER A 213 3.84 -3.32 11.28
CA SER A 213 5.08 -2.53 11.35
C SER A 213 5.49 -2.17 12.78
N LEU A 214 4.61 -2.31 13.78
CA LEU A 214 4.88 -1.92 15.16
C LEU A 214 6.11 -2.62 15.78
N PRO A 215 6.30 -3.95 15.65
CA PRO A 215 7.50 -4.62 16.16
C PRO A 215 8.79 -4.03 15.57
N LEU A 216 8.76 -3.61 14.30
CA LEU A 216 9.92 -3.05 13.61
C LEU A 216 10.27 -1.65 14.07
N PHE A 217 9.27 -0.87 14.50
CA PHE A 217 9.54 0.41 15.17
C PHE A 217 10.14 0.23 16.56
N LEU A 218 9.81 -0.87 17.25
CA LEU A 218 10.22 -1.11 18.64
C LEU A 218 11.56 -1.82 18.78
N PHE A 219 11.90 -2.72 17.84
CA PHE A 219 13.05 -3.63 17.97
C PHE A 219 14.17 -3.39 16.95
N ALA A 220 14.04 -2.40 16.07
CA ALA A 220 15.12 -2.03 15.15
C ALA A 220 16.22 -1.24 15.87
N ASP A 221 17.48 -1.66 15.70
CA ASP A 221 18.65 -0.95 16.21
C ASP A 221 19.87 -1.15 15.30
N ILE A 222 20.96 -0.46 15.61
CA ILE A 222 22.21 -0.51 14.89
C ILE A 222 23.14 -1.53 15.55
N THR A 223 23.60 -2.50 14.76
CA THR A 223 24.62 -3.46 15.17
C THR A 223 25.93 -3.19 14.42
N ALA A 224 27.03 -3.13 15.16
CA ALA A 224 28.37 -2.98 14.57
C ALA A 224 29.03 -4.36 14.45
N ILE A 225 29.48 -4.71 13.24
CA ILE A 225 30.28 -5.91 13.00
C ILE A 225 31.73 -5.47 12.75
N THR A 226 32.62 -5.84 13.66
CA THR A 226 34.05 -5.66 13.49
C THR A 226 34.58 -6.77 12.60
N PRO A 227 35.15 -6.48 11.41
CA PRO A 227 35.70 -7.52 10.55
C PRO A 227 36.86 -8.24 11.25
N THR A 228 36.77 -9.57 11.35
CA THR A 228 37.74 -10.44 12.04
C THR A 228 39.07 -10.59 11.29
N SER A 229 39.16 -10.12 10.05
CA SER A 229 40.32 -10.29 9.17
C SER A 229 40.77 -8.96 8.55
N GLY A 230 41.51 -8.17 9.32
CA GLY A 230 42.24 -7.01 8.79
C GLY A 230 42.35 -5.87 9.79
N ALA A 231 43.51 -5.75 10.43
CA ALA A 231 43.87 -4.55 11.20
C ALA A 231 43.81 -3.33 10.27
N GLY A 232 42.77 -2.51 10.40
CA GLY A 232 42.59 -1.27 9.64
C GLY A 232 41.23 -1.09 8.94
N GLN A 233 40.32 -2.08 8.96
CA GLN A 233 38.96 -1.87 8.44
C GLN A 233 38.05 -1.30 9.53
N GLN A 234 37.41 -0.16 9.24
CA GLN A 234 36.40 0.43 10.13
C GLN A 234 35.21 -0.54 10.33
N PRO A 235 34.61 -0.56 11.53
CA PRO A 235 33.46 -1.42 11.81
C PRO A 235 32.29 -1.08 10.89
N LYS A 236 31.66 -2.10 10.30
CA LYS A 236 30.46 -1.91 9.48
C LYS A 236 29.24 -1.92 10.38
N GLN A 237 28.36 -0.94 10.19
CA GLN A 237 27.12 -0.82 10.94
C GLN A 237 25.94 -1.28 10.09
N TYR A 238 25.04 -2.06 10.70
CA TYR A 238 23.85 -2.61 10.08
C TYR A 238 22.62 -2.21 10.89
N CYS A 239 21.60 -1.69 10.22
CA CYS A 239 20.28 -1.54 10.80
C CYS A 239 19.58 -2.91 10.75
N THR A 240 19.33 -3.51 11.91
CA THR A 240 18.76 -4.86 12.06
C THR A 240 17.77 -4.92 13.22
N GLU A 241 17.04 -6.02 13.33
CA GLU A 241 16.08 -6.27 14.41
C GLU A 241 16.74 -7.07 15.52
N LEU A 242 16.82 -6.52 16.74
CA LEU A 242 17.33 -7.24 17.90
C LEU A 242 16.18 -7.98 18.60
N THR A 243 16.09 -9.28 18.36
CA THR A 243 15.17 -10.15 19.08
C THR A 243 15.86 -10.83 20.26
N SER A 244 15.23 -10.79 21.44
CA SER A 244 15.82 -11.24 22.71
C SER A 244 15.94 -12.77 22.88
N SER A 245 15.21 -13.57 22.09
CA SER A 245 15.30 -15.04 22.13
C SER A 245 15.00 -15.68 20.77
N MET A 246 15.64 -16.84 20.49
CA MET A 246 15.45 -17.56 19.21
C MET A 246 14.01 -18.03 18.97
N VAL A 247 13.28 -18.38 20.03
CA VAL A 247 11.89 -18.84 19.92
C VAL A 247 10.97 -17.67 19.55
N ASN A 248 11.16 -16.51 20.18
CA ASN A 248 10.40 -15.30 19.86
C ASN A 248 10.74 -14.81 18.45
N HIS A 249 12.01 -14.87 18.05
CA HIS A 249 12.45 -14.54 16.69
C HIS A 249 11.72 -15.38 15.64
N ASN A 250 11.69 -16.71 15.81
CA ASN A 250 11.06 -17.61 14.86
C ASN A 250 9.55 -17.38 14.72
N ILE A 251 8.85 -17.12 15.83
CA ILE A 251 7.40 -16.85 15.81
C ILE A 251 7.11 -15.51 15.12
N VAL A 252 7.88 -14.47 15.45
CA VAL A 252 7.71 -13.13 14.87
C VAL A 252 8.03 -13.15 13.37
N SER A 253 9.17 -13.73 12.96
CA SER A 253 9.54 -13.87 11.55
C SER A 253 8.48 -14.67 10.77
N PHE A 254 7.99 -15.78 11.32
CA PHE A 254 6.93 -16.55 10.66
C PHE A 254 5.65 -15.71 10.47
N MET A 255 5.20 -14.98 11.48
CA MET A 255 4.02 -14.11 11.39
C MET A 255 4.22 -12.98 10.35
N VAL A 256 5.40 -12.36 10.34
CA VAL A 256 5.78 -11.35 9.35
C VAL A 256 5.72 -11.94 7.94
N ILE A 257 6.33 -13.10 7.70
CA ILE A 257 6.28 -13.78 6.39
C ILE A 257 4.83 -14.06 5.95
N VAL A 258 4.00 -14.59 6.85
CA VAL A 258 2.61 -14.93 6.51
C VAL A 258 1.80 -13.69 6.14
N ILE A 259 1.87 -12.64 6.96
CA ILE A 259 1.06 -11.42 6.80
C ILE A 259 1.58 -10.52 5.68
N ARG A 260 2.90 -10.42 5.50
CA ARG A 260 3.55 -9.53 4.53
C ARG A 260 3.70 -10.16 3.15
N ILE A 261 3.82 -11.49 3.07
CA ILE A 261 4.19 -12.18 1.83
C ILE A 261 3.10 -13.14 1.41
N ILE A 262 2.81 -14.18 2.20
CA ILE A 262 1.95 -15.30 1.76
C ILE A 262 0.51 -14.83 1.51
N LEU A 263 -0.13 -14.25 2.51
CA LEU A 263 -1.53 -13.83 2.43
C LEU A 263 -1.77 -12.79 1.31
N PRO A 264 -1.01 -11.66 1.24
CA PRO A 264 -1.25 -10.67 0.20
C PRO A 264 -0.91 -11.19 -1.19
N THR A 265 0.10 -12.06 -1.35
CA THR A 265 0.44 -12.65 -2.67
C THR A 265 -0.68 -13.57 -3.16
N VAL A 266 -1.18 -14.47 -2.30
CA VAL A 266 -2.29 -15.36 -2.66
C VAL A 266 -3.55 -14.55 -2.99
N ALA A 267 -3.89 -13.57 -2.15
CA ALA A 267 -5.03 -12.69 -2.40
C ALA A 267 -4.87 -11.88 -3.70
N LEU A 268 -3.68 -11.35 -3.97
CA LEU A 268 -3.40 -10.59 -5.20
C LEU A 268 -3.55 -11.47 -6.44
N VAL A 269 -3.01 -12.69 -6.44
CA VAL A 269 -3.11 -13.60 -7.59
C VAL A 269 -4.56 -13.99 -7.87
N ILE A 270 -5.30 -14.40 -6.84
CA ILE A 270 -6.72 -14.78 -6.99
C ILE A 270 -7.53 -13.60 -7.52
N THR A 271 -7.38 -12.42 -6.91
CA THR A 271 -8.15 -11.24 -7.30
C THR A 271 -7.75 -10.70 -8.66
N LEU A 272 -6.47 -10.79 -9.06
CA LEU A 272 -6.01 -10.43 -10.40
C LEU A 272 -6.64 -11.33 -11.46
N ILE A 273 -6.62 -12.65 -11.26
CA ILE A 273 -7.25 -13.60 -12.20
C ILE A 273 -8.74 -13.26 -12.35
N GLN A 274 -9.45 -13.02 -11.25
CA GLN A 274 -10.86 -12.64 -11.29
C GLN A 274 -11.10 -11.30 -11.99
N ALA A 275 -10.28 -10.28 -11.73
CA ALA A 275 -10.38 -8.97 -12.36
C ALA A 275 -10.18 -9.07 -13.88
N VAL A 276 -9.19 -9.85 -14.33
CA VAL A 276 -8.93 -10.11 -15.75
C VAL A 276 -10.10 -10.82 -16.40
N ILE A 277 -10.61 -11.92 -15.81
CA ILE A 277 -11.77 -12.66 -16.35
C ILE A 277 -12.98 -11.73 -16.49
N LYS A 278 -13.25 -10.90 -15.48
CA LYS A 278 -14.36 -9.94 -15.50
C LYS A 278 -14.17 -8.84 -16.52
N PHE A 279 -12.94 -8.34 -16.68
CA PHE A 279 -12.62 -7.35 -17.70
C PHE A 279 -12.88 -7.89 -19.12
N TYR A 280 -12.48 -9.14 -19.40
CA TYR A 280 -12.77 -9.77 -20.70
C TYR A 280 -14.26 -10.02 -20.91
N ARG A 281 -14.99 -10.48 -19.89
CA ARG A 281 -16.45 -10.66 -19.96
C ARG A 281 -17.21 -9.34 -20.13
N GLY A 282 -16.70 -8.26 -19.53
CA GLY A 282 -17.29 -6.92 -19.59
C GLY A 282 -17.19 -6.24 -20.96
N LYS A 283 -16.37 -6.74 -21.90
CA LYS A 283 -16.26 -6.15 -23.25
C LYS A 283 -17.56 -6.17 -24.05
N HIS A 284 -18.48 -7.07 -23.72
CA HIS A 284 -19.79 -7.20 -24.38
C HIS A 284 -20.94 -6.60 -23.58
N PHE A 285 -20.65 -5.95 -22.46
CA PHE A 285 -21.65 -5.46 -21.53
C PHE A 285 -21.81 -3.94 -21.67
N THR A 286 -22.99 -3.49 -22.08
CA THR A 286 -23.39 -2.07 -21.98
C THR A 286 -23.63 -1.72 -20.52
N GLN A 287 -22.81 -0.82 -19.97
CA GLN A 287 -22.93 -0.41 -18.58
C GLN A 287 -24.28 0.31 -18.37
N PRO A 288 -25.10 -0.10 -17.37
CA PRO A 288 -26.33 0.62 -17.06
C PRO A 288 -26.02 2.00 -16.48
N ASP A 289 -26.78 3.01 -16.91
CA ASP A 289 -26.62 4.42 -16.52
C ASP A 289 -26.75 4.68 -15.00
N GLU A 290 -27.29 3.72 -14.26
CA GLU A 290 -27.50 3.81 -12.81
C GLU A 290 -26.22 3.69 -11.97
N ILE A 291 -25.10 3.30 -12.58
CA ILE A 291 -23.82 3.11 -11.88
C ILE A 291 -22.93 4.31 -12.13
N GLU A 292 -22.82 5.15 -11.12
CA GLU A 292 -22.01 6.37 -11.16
C GLU A 292 -20.51 6.11 -11.35
N GLU A 293 -20.02 4.92 -11.00
CA GLU A 293 -18.62 4.54 -11.14
C GLU A 293 -18.36 3.89 -12.51
N ASN A 294 -17.34 4.35 -13.24
CA ASN A 294 -16.90 3.66 -14.45
C ASN A 294 -16.22 2.34 -14.09
N VAL A 295 -17.00 1.25 -14.12
CA VAL A 295 -16.57 -0.11 -13.75
C VAL A 295 -15.40 -0.57 -14.63
N ALA A 296 -15.43 -0.24 -15.93
CA ALA A 296 -14.36 -0.60 -16.85
C ALA A 296 -13.06 0.14 -16.51
N PHE A 297 -13.12 1.41 -16.14
CA PHE A 297 -11.96 2.16 -15.66
C PHE A 297 -11.40 1.55 -14.36
N SER A 298 -12.27 1.27 -13.38
CA SER A 298 -11.87 0.65 -12.11
C SER A 298 -11.13 -0.68 -12.32
N LEU A 299 -11.64 -1.55 -13.19
CA LEU A 299 -11.02 -2.82 -13.54
C LEU A 299 -9.67 -2.63 -14.25
N LYS A 300 -9.55 -1.70 -15.20
CA LYS A 300 -8.27 -1.42 -15.88
C LYS A 300 -7.21 -0.95 -14.88
N VAL A 301 -7.56 -0.04 -13.97
CA VAL A 301 -6.65 0.48 -12.95
C VAL A 301 -6.23 -0.61 -11.98
N SER A 302 -7.18 -1.44 -11.52
CA SER A 302 -6.94 -2.61 -10.66
C SER A 302 -5.95 -3.61 -11.29
N ILE A 303 -6.17 -3.97 -12.57
CA ILE A 303 -5.28 -4.89 -13.30
C ILE A 303 -3.89 -4.28 -13.47
N PHE A 304 -3.80 -3.02 -13.89
CA PHE A 304 -2.53 -2.32 -14.05
C PHE A 304 -1.73 -2.28 -12.75
N LEU A 305 -2.37 -1.85 -11.65
CA LEU A 305 -1.71 -1.76 -10.34
C LEU A 305 -1.23 -3.13 -9.87
N SER A 306 -2.04 -4.17 -10.01
CA SER A 306 -1.66 -5.54 -9.63
C SER A 306 -0.48 -6.08 -10.45
N LEU A 307 -0.50 -5.90 -11.78
CA LEU A 307 0.61 -6.33 -12.65
C LEU A 307 1.88 -5.52 -12.37
N SER A 308 1.75 -4.20 -12.20
CA SER A 308 2.91 -3.35 -11.88
C SER A 308 3.54 -3.78 -10.55
N TYR A 309 2.73 -4.04 -9.52
CA TYR A 309 3.25 -4.52 -8.24
C TYR A 309 3.98 -5.86 -8.39
N ALA A 310 3.41 -6.82 -9.13
CA ALA A 310 4.05 -8.10 -9.39
C ALA A 310 5.38 -7.93 -10.14
N ILE A 311 5.48 -7.02 -11.12
CA ILE A 311 6.73 -6.84 -11.89
C ILE A 311 7.81 -6.15 -11.04
N PHE A 312 7.45 -5.06 -10.35
CA PHE A 312 8.44 -4.20 -9.68
C PHE A 312 8.80 -4.65 -8.26
N SER A 313 7.96 -5.44 -7.60
CA SER A 313 8.13 -5.79 -6.17
C SER A 313 8.45 -7.27 -5.91
N ILE A 314 8.24 -8.18 -6.87
CA ILE A 314 8.47 -9.62 -6.69
C ILE A 314 9.94 -9.94 -6.33
N GLN A 315 10.88 -9.20 -6.91
CA GLN A 315 12.31 -9.29 -6.60
C GLN A 315 12.61 -9.11 -5.10
N ARG A 316 11.90 -8.20 -4.44
CA ARG A 316 12.10 -7.85 -3.03
C ARG A 316 11.45 -8.90 -2.13
N LEU A 317 10.27 -9.38 -2.52
CA LEU A 317 9.54 -10.46 -1.82
C LEU A 317 10.37 -11.76 -1.79
N PHE A 318 10.89 -12.21 -2.94
CA PHE A 318 11.72 -13.42 -2.99
C PHE A 318 13.07 -13.25 -2.29
N GLY A 319 13.68 -12.05 -2.38
CA GLY A 319 14.92 -11.75 -1.65
C GLY A 319 14.76 -11.83 -0.13
N SER A 320 13.64 -11.29 0.40
CA SER A 320 13.32 -11.34 1.83
C SER A 320 13.04 -12.77 2.31
N VAL A 321 12.25 -13.56 1.57
CA VAL A 321 11.95 -14.96 1.92
C VAL A 321 13.21 -15.81 1.94
N LEU A 322 14.05 -15.69 0.91
CA LEU A 322 15.27 -16.46 0.81
C LEU A 322 16.22 -16.15 1.97
N GLN A 323 16.22 -14.91 2.44
CA GLN A 323 17.07 -14.47 3.54
C GLN A 323 16.55 -14.92 4.90
N GLU A 324 15.27 -14.75 5.17
CA GLU A 324 14.66 -15.20 6.42
C GLU A 324 14.66 -16.72 6.58
N MET A 325 14.57 -17.48 5.47
CA MET A 325 14.64 -18.95 5.54
C MET A 325 16.07 -19.51 5.63
N LEU A 326 17.10 -18.78 5.17
CA LEU A 326 18.47 -19.30 5.09
C LEU A 326 19.40 -18.82 6.22
N LEU A 327 19.12 -17.70 6.88
CA LEU A 327 20.04 -17.17 7.89
C LEU A 327 19.69 -17.61 9.31
N GLN A 328 20.71 -18.13 10.01
CA GLN A 328 20.71 -18.39 11.44
C GLN A 328 20.57 -17.08 12.25
N PRO A 329 19.95 -17.14 13.44
CA PRO A 329 19.23 -16.03 14.08
C PRO A 329 20.10 -14.91 14.68
N ASN A 330 21.42 -14.95 14.58
CA ASN A 330 22.24 -14.04 15.38
C ASN A 330 22.56 -12.72 14.68
N ILE A 331 22.69 -12.67 13.36
CA ILE A 331 22.82 -11.41 12.60
C ILE A 331 22.33 -11.65 11.17
N VAL A 332 21.10 -11.22 10.86
CA VAL A 332 20.56 -11.27 9.50
C VAL A 332 20.74 -9.89 8.84
N PRO A 333 21.61 -9.74 7.82
CA PRO A 333 21.59 -8.51 7.04
C PRO A 333 20.20 -8.39 6.39
N LYS A 334 19.55 -7.23 6.38
CA LYS A 334 18.18 -7.07 5.82
C LYS A 334 18.06 -7.39 4.31
N TYR A 335 19.19 -7.51 3.61
CA TYR A 335 19.21 -7.87 2.19
C TYR A 335 20.27 -8.93 1.88
N PRO A 336 20.01 -9.81 0.90
CA PRO A 336 20.98 -10.77 0.42
C PRO A 336 22.22 -10.02 -0.07
N VAL A 337 23.40 -10.63 0.12
CA VAL A 337 24.69 -10.11 -0.33
C VAL A 337 24.78 -10.30 -1.85
N PHE A 338 23.95 -9.58 -2.60
CA PHE A 338 24.14 -9.41 -4.04
C PHE A 338 25.34 -8.51 -4.30
N SER A 339 25.88 -8.57 -5.52
CA SER A 339 26.82 -7.53 -5.94
C SER A 339 26.16 -6.15 -5.77
N PRO A 340 26.89 -5.12 -5.30
CA PRO A 340 26.33 -3.80 -5.04
C PRO A 340 25.52 -3.24 -6.22
N PHE A 341 26.02 -3.46 -7.44
CA PHE A 341 25.35 -3.07 -8.68
C PHE A 341 23.97 -3.71 -8.88
N VAL A 342 23.85 -5.02 -8.62
CA VAL A 342 22.57 -5.73 -8.72
C VAL A 342 21.62 -5.22 -7.64
N GLY A 343 22.09 -5.09 -6.40
CA GLY A 343 21.27 -4.55 -5.30
C GLY A 343 20.71 -3.17 -5.60
N ILE A 344 21.55 -2.25 -6.08
CA ILE A 344 21.14 -0.90 -6.47
C ILE A 344 20.13 -0.94 -7.63
N SER A 345 20.39 -1.74 -8.66
CA SER A 345 19.50 -1.84 -9.83
C SER A 345 18.10 -2.34 -9.45
N LEU A 346 18.02 -3.36 -8.59
CA LEU A 346 16.74 -3.88 -8.10
C LEU A 346 16.02 -2.83 -7.22
N THR A 347 16.74 -2.11 -6.36
CA THR A 347 16.19 -1.01 -5.55
C THR A 347 15.63 0.12 -6.42
N VAL A 348 16.36 0.55 -7.47
CA VAL A 348 15.86 1.55 -8.43
C VAL A 348 14.61 1.04 -9.14
N LEU A 349 14.62 -0.22 -9.60
CA LEU A 349 13.47 -0.83 -10.26
C LEU A 349 12.24 -0.83 -9.34
N HIS A 350 12.40 -1.18 -8.07
CA HIS A 350 11.31 -1.16 -7.09
C HIS A 350 10.71 0.23 -6.92
N TYR A 351 11.55 1.24 -6.65
CA TYR A 351 11.07 2.61 -6.42
C TYR A 351 10.55 3.30 -7.68
N SER A 352 10.99 2.87 -8.86
CA SER A 352 10.42 3.36 -10.12
C SER A 352 8.92 3.09 -10.23
N ALA A 353 8.39 2.06 -9.54
CA ALA A 353 6.96 1.78 -9.51
C ALA A 353 6.15 2.95 -8.93
N SER A 354 6.65 3.61 -7.87
CA SER A 354 5.96 4.74 -7.22
C SER A 354 6.00 6.03 -8.07
N PHE A 355 6.88 6.07 -9.08
CA PHE A 355 6.88 7.10 -10.12
C PHE A 355 5.97 6.74 -11.32
N ILE A 356 6.03 5.49 -11.79
CA ILE A 356 5.28 5.03 -12.98
C ILE A 356 3.78 4.96 -12.69
N ARG A 357 3.37 4.50 -11.50
CA ARG A 357 1.96 4.33 -11.12
C ARG A 357 1.14 5.61 -11.26
N PRO A 358 1.50 6.76 -10.63
CA PRO A 358 0.72 7.98 -10.77
C PRO A 358 0.72 8.50 -12.22
N LEU A 359 1.81 8.35 -12.96
CA LEU A 359 1.90 8.77 -14.36
C LEU A 359 0.86 8.03 -15.23
N VAL A 360 0.85 6.70 -15.15
CA VAL A 360 -0.09 5.88 -15.94
C VAL A 360 -1.53 6.16 -15.53
N ILE A 361 -1.81 6.31 -14.23
CA ILE A 361 -3.16 6.61 -13.74
C ILE A 361 -3.63 7.98 -14.26
N ILE A 362 -2.79 9.03 -14.22
CA ILE A 362 -3.14 10.35 -14.76
C ILE A 362 -3.47 10.25 -16.27
N VAL A 363 -2.65 9.51 -17.03
CA VAL A 363 -2.90 9.28 -18.47
C VAL A 363 -4.22 8.53 -18.69
N MET A 364 -4.50 7.50 -17.90
CA MET A 364 -5.75 6.75 -17.98
C MET A 364 -6.96 7.61 -17.63
N CYS A 365 -6.87 8.49 -16.63
CA CYS A 365 -7.94 9.43 -16.29
C CYS A 365 -8.24 10.41 -17.44
N LYS A 366 -7.21 10.87 -18.17
CA LYS A 366 -7.36 11.80 -19.31
C LYS A 366 -7.84 11.14 -20.60
N GLN A 367 -7.87 9.82 -20.67
CA GLN A 367 -8.27 9.13 -21.90
C GLN A 367 -9.77 9.33 -22.16
N LYS A 368 -10.11 9.90 -23.32
CA LYS A 368 -11.48 10.26 -23.72
C LYS A 368 -12.51 9.13 -23.57
N ASN A 369 -12.08 7.87 -23.65
CA ASN A 369 -12.96 6.70 -23.54
C ASN A 369 -13.28 6.29 -22.09
N ASN A 370 -12.70 6.94 -21.08
CA ASN A 370 -12.89 6.57 -19.68
C ASN A 370 -13.87 7.51 -18.94
N ASN A 371 -14.39 8.59 -19.56
CA ASN A 371 -15.39 9.50 -18.98
C ASN A 371 -15.11 9.91 -17.51
N VAL A 372 -13.84 10.13 -17.16
CA VAL A 372 -13.42 10.60 -15.83
C VAL A 372 -12.99 12.06 -15.95
N ASP A 373 -13.89 12.98 -15.59
CA ASP A 373 -13.59 14.42 -15.57
C ASP A 373 -12.83 14.80 -14.30
N ILE A 374 -11.53 14.47 -14.27
CA ILE A 374 -10.61 14.98 -13.25
C ILE A 374 -9.77 16.10 -13.86
N ILE A 375 -9.94 17.30 -13.31
CA ILE A 375 -9.14 18.47 -13.68
C ILE A 375 -7.83 18.43 -12.88
N PHE A 376 -6.74 18.04 -13.54
CA PHE A 376 -5.40 18.01 -12.95
C PHE A 376 -4.64 19.34 -13.08
N THR A 377 -5.15 20.28 -13.87
CA THR A 377 -4.52 21.59 -14.13
C THR A 377 -5.19 22.68 -13.30
N CYS A 378 -4.39 23.47 -12.58
CA CYS A 378 -4.89 24.74 -12.05
C CYS A 378 -5.20 25.66 -13.22
N HIS A 379 -6.46 26.04 -13.39
CA HIS A 379 -6.77 27.27 -14.10
C HIS A 379 -6.21 28.42 -13.28
N THR A 380 -5.16 29.07 -13.78
CA THR A 380 -4.90 30.45 -13.41
C THR A 380 -6.16 31.22 -13.75
N ARG A 381 -6.76 31.84 -12.74
CA ARG A 381 -7.88 32.76 -12.92
C ARG A 381 -7.32 33.95 -13.70
N SER A 382 -7.32 33.86 -15.03
CA SER A 382 -6.97 34.98 -15.90
C SER A 382 -7.96 36.09 -15.57
N GLY A 383 -7.44 37.22 -15.10
CA GLY A 383 -8.22 38.39 -14.73
C GLY A 383 -9.19 38.75 -15.85
N GLN A 384 -10.46 38.46 -15.61
CA GLN A 384 -11.56 39.12 -16.30
C GLN A 384 -12.03 40.18 -15.31
N ASP A 385 -11.17 41.18 -15.11
CA ASP A 385 -11.64 42.49 -14.67
C ASP A 385 -12.52 43.00 -15.81
N GLY A 386 -13.82 43.05 -15.52
CA GLY A 386 -14.75 43.80 -16.33
C GLY A 386 -14.31 45.25 -16.32
N THR A 387 -13.97 45.76 -17.50
CA THR A 387 -14.17 47.17 -17.80
C THR A 387 -15.49 47.28 -18.53
N ASP A 388 -16.47 47.83 -17.80
CA ASP A 388 -17.58 48.60 -18.34
C ASP A 388 -17.09 49.70 -19.30
#